data_AF-A0A524LDQ4-F1
#
_entry.id   AF-A0A524LDQ4-F1
#
_cell.length_a   1.000
_cell.length_b   1.000
_cell.length_c   1.000
_cell.angle_alpha   90.00
_cell.angle_beta   90.00
_cell.angle_gamma   90.00
#
_symmetry.space_group_name_H-M   'P 1'
#
loop_
_entity.id
_entity.type
_entity.pdbx_description
1 polymer ?
#
loop_
_entity_poly.entity_id
_entity_poly.type
_entity_poly.pdbx_seq_one_letter_code
_entity_poly.pdbx_strand_id
1 'polypeptide(L)'
;MNKILIVFVFFGILITWSAVSLSFQDNPHGDIDYSCELCHSAGNCSFRNVESKFKHADTGYPLLGAHLQTKCRSCHESLIFSQIGVACIDCHTDIHAGELGLDCQNCHTPISWENRFEVWEEHNMTRFPLIGIHAVIDCEACHRGPAEKQFTNLPATCEGCHNEDYLNSKNPDHLLAGFEKQCEMCHSLTSLTWQHAQYTHPFSFPLQGAHLNTECIACHSQTYT
;
A
#
# COMPACT_ATOMS: atom_id res chain seq x y z
N MET A 1 0.95 -59.97 92.76
CA MET A 1 0.10 -60.29 91.59
C MET A 1 -1.00 -59.26 91.50
N ASN A 2 -0.97 -58.35 90.52
CA ASN A 2 -2.18 -57.89 89.80
C ASN A 2 -1.83 -56.88 88.69
N LYS A 3 -1.84 -57.43 87.48
CA LYS A 3 -2.30 -56.92 86.17
C LYS A 3 -2.20 -55.41 85.89
N ILE A 4 -1.24 -55.13 85.01
CA ILE A 4 -1.10 -53.94 84.16
C ILE A 4 -2.36 -53.79 83.29
N LEU A 5 -2.95 -52.60 83.27
CA LEU A 5 -4.00 -52.21 82.34
C LEU A 5 -3.38 -51.26 81.30
N ILE A 6 -3.13 -51.75 80.09
CA ILE A 6 -2.67 -50.93 78.96
C ILE A 6 -3.91 -50.32 78.29
N VAL A 7 -4.09 -49.02 78.45
CA VAL A 7 -5.11 -48.24 77.70
C VAL A 7 -4.48 -47.84 76.37
N PHE A 8 -4.96 -48.41 75.27
CA PHE A 8 -4.58 -47.99 73.91
C PHE A 8 -5.33 -46.71 73.56
N VAL A 9 -4.65 -45.57 73.63
CA VAL A 9 -5.14 -44.31 73.06
C VAL A 9 -4.88 -44.34 71.56
N PHE A 10 -5.92 -44.60 70.76
CA PHE A 10 -5.88 -44.41 69.31
C PHE A 10 -5.84 -42.91 69.02
N PHE A 11 -4.65 -42.38 68.70
CA PHE A 11 -4.54 -41.08 68.04
C PHE A 11 -5.03 -41.24 66.60
N GLY A 12 -6.28 -40.85 66.35
CA GLY A 12 -6.79 -40.70 64.99
C GLY A 12 -6.03 -39.56 64.31
N ILE A 13 -5.12 -39.90 63.40
CA ILE A 13 -4.50 -38.94 62.49
C ILE A 13 -5.59 -38.49 61.52
N LEU A 14 -6.16 -37.31 61.77
CA LEU A 14 -6.95 -36.57 60.79
C LEU A 14 -6.02 -36.21 59.63
N ILE A 15 -5.98 -37.05 58.61
CA ILE A 15 -5.40 -36.71 57.32
C ILE A 15 -6.34 -35.65 56.73
N THR A 16 -6.03 -34.38 56.96
CA THR A 16 -6.66 -33.28 56.25
C THR A 16 -6.26 -33.44 54.79
N TRP A 17 -7.20 -33.89 53.96
CA TRP A 17 -7.08 -33.83 52.52
C TRP A 17 -6.95 -32.36 52.15
N SER A 18 -5.73 -31.90 51.91
CA SER A 18 -5.49 -30.64 51.22
C SER A 18 -6.14 -30.79 49.85
N ALA A 19 -7.29 -30.15 49.66
CA ALA A 19 -7.87 -30.01 48.34
C ALA A 19 -6.84 -29.26 47.50
N VAL A 20 -6.12 -30.00 46.65
CA VAL A 20 -5.38 -29.40 45.55
C VAL A 20 -6.45 -28.78 44.67
N SER A 21 -6.59 -27.46 44.75
CA SER A 21 -7.39 -26.69 43.82
C SER A 21 -6.87 -27.01 42.42
N LEU A 22 -7.66 -27.75 41.65
CA LEU A 22 -7.45 -27.91 40.22
C LEU A 22 -7.40 -26.51 39.63
N SER A 23 -6.23 -26.14 39.10
CA SER A 23 -6.06 -24.98 38.24
C SER A 23 -7.17 -25.02 37.19
N PHE A 24 -7.90 -23.91 37.02
CA PHE A 24 -8.60 -23.70 35.77
C PHE A 24 -7.59 -23.93 34.65
N GLN A 25 -7.93 -24.79 33.70
CA GLN A 25 -7.09 -24.96 32.53
C GLN A 25 -7.14 -23.62 31.79
N ASP A 26 -6.03 -22.88 31.82
CA ASP A 26 -5.94 -21.58 31.14
C ASP A 26 -6.38 -21.76 29.69
N ASN A 27 -7.25 -20.86 29.22
CA ASN A 27 -7.71 -20.91 27.84
C ASN A 27 -6.49 -20.73 26.91
N PRO A 28 -6.19 -21.69 26.01
CA PRO A 28 -5.02 -21.61 25.14
C PRO A 28 -5.11 -20.44 24.13
N HIS A 29 -6.27 -19.79 24.04
CA HIS A 29 -6.53 -18.63 23.20
C HIS A 29 -6.49 -17.29 23.97
N GLY A 30 -6.07 -17.32 25.23
CA GLY A 30 -6.03 -16.17 26.13
C GLY A 30 -7.41 -15.82 26.70
N ASP A 31 -7.52 -14.59 27.20
CA ASP A 31 -8.77 -14.04 27.73
C ASP A 31 -9.72 -13.69 26.58
N ILE A 32 -10.65 -14.60 26.28
CA ILE A 32 -11.61 -14.48 25.18
C ILE A 32 -13.03 -14.70 25.72
N ASP A 33 -13.89 -13.70 25.51
CA ASP A 33 -15.30 -13.72 25.93
C ASP A 33 -16.22 -14.22 24.80
N TYR A 34 -15.86 -15.38 24.23
CA TYR A 34 -16.62 -16.03 23.16
C TYR A 34 -16.81 -17.53 23.48
N SER A 35 -17.97 -18.07 23.12
CA SER A 35 -18.27 -19.50 23.30
C SER A 35 -17.36 -20.37 22.41
N CYS A 36 -16.83 -21.44 23.00
CA CYS A 36 -15.92 -22.38 22.33
C CYS A 36 -16.52 -22.96 21.04
N GLU A 37 -17.84 -23.18 21.02
CA GLU A 37 -18.61 -23.78 19.93
C GLU A 37 -18.69 -22.91 18.67
N LEU A 38 -18.32 -21.62 18.76
CA LEU A 38 -18.20 -20.74 17.59
C LEU A 38 -17.07 -21.18 16.66
N CYS A 39 -16.01 -21.76 17.24
CA CYS A 39 -14.78 -22.14 16.54
C CYS A 39 -14.51 -23.65 16.58
N HIS A 40 -14.99 -24.34 17.62
CA HIS A 40 -14.74 -25.77 17.85
C HIS A 40 -16.02 -26.60 17.78
N SER A 41 -15.86 -27.90 17.56
CA SER A 41 -16.97 -28.86 17.53
C SER A 41 -17.45 -29.17 18.94
N ALA A 42 -18.75 -29.42 19.12
CA ALA A 42 -19.29 -29.72 20.44
C ALA A 42 -18.67 -31.00 21.02
N GLY A 43 -18.17 -30.92 22.26
CA GLY A 43 -17.63 -32.07 22.99
C GLY A 43 -16.18 -32.47 22.67
N ASN A 44 -15.47 -31.75 21.79
CA ASN A 44 -14.03 -31.92 21.59
C ASN A 44 -13.38 -30.62 21.05
N CYS A 45 -12.06 -30.50 21.13
CA CYS A 45 -11.34 -29.31 20.65
C CYS A 45 -11.06 -29.34 19.13
N SER A 46 -11.92 -29.98 18.32
CA SER A 46 -11.70 -30.06 16.87
C SER A 46 -12.18 -28.78 16.20
N PHE A 47 -11.26 -28.09 15.52
CA PHE A 47 -11.52 -26.81 14.88
C PHE A 47 -12.44 -26.93 13.65
N ARG A 48 -13.41 -26.03 13.55
CA ARG A 48 -14.40 -25.96 12.46
C ARG A 48 -13.95 -24.96 11.39
N ASN A 49 -12.92 -25.30 10.60
CA ASN A 49 -12.39 -24.41 9.55
C ASN A 49 -13.44 -23.93 8.54
N VAL A 50 -14.42 -24.78 8.19
CA VAL A 50 -15.39 -24.51 7.11
C VAL A 50 -16.77 -24.08 7.65
N GLU A 51 -17.00 -24.25 8.95
CA GLU A 51 -18.29 -23.98 9.62
C GLU A 51 -18.15 -23.01 10.80
N SER A 52 -16.99 -22.36 10.95
CA SER A 52 -16.81 -21.35 11.99
C SER A 52 -17.90 -20.30 11.84
N LYS A 53 -18.66 -20.11 12.92
CA LYS A 53 -19.74 -19.10 12.97
C LYS A 53 -19.22 -17.75 13.44
N PHE A 54 -17.95 -17.67 13.82
CA PHE A 54 -17.32 -16.44 14.26
C PHE A 54 -17.26 -15.41 13.13
N LYS A 55 -17.67 -14.17 13.41
CA LYS A 55 -17.65 -13.06 12.46
C LYS A 55 -16.75 -11.95 12.99
N HIS A 56 -15.73 -11.59 12.21
CA HIS A 56 -14.88 -10.44 12.54
C HIS A 56 -15.66 -9.11 12.56
N ALA A 57 -16.80 -9.02 11.87
CA ALA A 57 -17.67 -7.85 11.93
C ALA A 57 -18.30 -7.61 13.31
N ASP A 58 -18.36 -8.63 14.17
CA ASP A 58 -18.82 -8.49 15.56
C ASP A 58 -17.69 -7.95 16.47
N THR A 59 -16.51 -7.70 15.91
CA THR A 59 -15.36 -7.09 16.57
C THR A 59 -15.18 -5.65 16.08
N GLY A 60 -14.21 -4.93 16.66
CA GLY A 60 -13.80 -3.61 16.17
C GLY A 60 -13.03 -3.62 14.84
N TYR A 61 -12.73 -4.80 14.26
CA TYR A 61 -11.91 -4.94 13.06
C TYR A 61 -12.58 -5.87 12.03
N PRO A 62 -13.52 -5.35 11.22
CA PRO A 62 -14.12 -6.15 10.15
C PRO A 62 -13.09 -6.47 9.06
N LEU A 63 -13.00 -7.74 8.66
CA LEU A 63 -12.18 -8.14 7.51
C LEU A 63 -12.86 -7.71 6.22
N LEU A 64 -12.11 -6.99 5.37
CA LEU A 64 -12.58 -6.49 4.09
C LEU A 64 -11.67 -6.97 2.96
N GLY A 65 -12.25 -7.11 1.75
CA GLY A 65 -11.50 -7.43 0.54
C GLY A 65 -10.71 -8.74 0.65
N ALA A 66 -9.42 -8.68 0.32
CA ALA A 66 -8.51 -9.83 0.33
C ALA A 66 -8.38 -10.47 1.73
N HIS A 67 -8.57 -9.69 2.80
CA HIS A 67 -8.50 -10.20 4.17
C HIS A 67 -9.56 -11.25 4.49
N LEU A 68 -10.70 -11.25 3.79
CA LEU A 68 -11.78 -12.25 3.98
C LEU A 68 -11.32 -13.69 3.70
N GLN A 69 -10.26 -13.87 2.92
CA GLN A 69 -9.72 -15.17 2.55
C GLN A 69 -8.51 -15.57 3.40
N THR A 70 -8.11 -14.73 4.36
CA THR A 70 -6.95 -15.00 5.20
C THR A 70 -7.26 -16.06 6.26
N LYS A 71 -6.28 -16.89 6.57
CA LYS A 71 -6.39 -17.88 7.64
C LYS A 71 -6.22 -17.18 8.97
N CYS A 72 -6.90 -17.65 10.02
CA CYS A 72 -6.83 -17.05 11.36
C CYS A 72 -5.38 -16.86 11.85
N ARG A 73 -4.52 -17.85 11.62
CA ARG A 73 -3.10 -17.83 12.04
C ARG A 73 -2.25 -16.81 11.27
N SER A 74 -2.70 -16.32 10.12
CA SER A 74 -1.97 -15.29 9.37
C SER A 74 -1.88 -13.96 10.12
N CYS A 75 -2.84 -13.69 11.01
CA CYS A 75 -2.77 -12.55 11.94
C CYS A 75 -2.51 -13.04 13.37
N HIS A 76 -3.18 -14.12 13.79
CA HIS A 76 -3.07 -14.67 15.15
C HIS A 76 -2.05 -15.80 15.21
N GLU A 77 -0.76 -15.48 15.07
CA GLU A 77 0.32 -16.48 15.01
C GLU A 77 0.33 -17.42 16.23
N SER A 78 0.15 -16.85 17.43
CA SER A 78 0.06 -17.56 18.71
C SER A 78 -1.32 -18.15 18.99
N LEU A 79 -2.34 -17.81 18.18
CA LEU A 79 -3.76 -18.08 18.41
C LEU A 79 -4.31 -17.47 19.71
N ILE A 80 -3.65 -16.45 20.25
CA ILE A 80 -4.20 -15.54 21.26
C ILE A 80 -4.88 -14.38 20.52
N PHE A 81 -6.21 -14.33 20.58
CA PHE A 81 -6.99 -13.44 19.71
C PHE A 81 -7.06 -11.98 20.20
N SER A 82 -6.71 -11.72 21.46
CA SER A 82 -6.77 -10.39 22.09
C SER A 82 -5.52 -9.52 21.87
N GLN A 83 -4.47 -10.02 21.20
CA GLN A 83 -3.18 -9.34 21.06
C GLN A 83 -2.77 -9.18 19.59
N ILE A 84 -3.56 -8.44 18.80
CA ILE A 84 -3.20 -8.11 17.41
C ILE A 84 -3.29 -6.61 17.17
N GLY A 85 -2.29 -6.08 16.47
CA GLY A 85 -2.33 -4.72 15.94
C GLY A 85 -3.34 -4.59 14.81
N VAL A 86 -3.83 -3.37 14.57
CA VAL A 86 -4.86 -3.08 13.54
C VAL A 86 -4.38 -2.05 12.52
N ALA A 87 -3.18 -1.49 12.70
CA ALA A 87 -2.56 -0.65 11.69
C ALA A 87 -2.02 -1.54 10.57
N CYS A 88 -2.01 -1.02 9.33
CA CYS A 88 -1.49 -1.78 8.17
C CYS A 88 -0.06 -2.29 8.42
N ILE A 89 0.79 -1.45 9.03
CA ILE A 89 2.20 -1.73 9.31
C ILE A 89 2.42 -2.79 10.40
N ASP A 90 1.40 -3.09 11.22
CA ASP A 90 1.48 -4.14 12.24
C ASP A 90 1.61 -5.54 11.60
N CYS A 91 1.18 -5.68 10.34
CA CYS A 91 1.18 -6.93 9.59
C CYS A 91 1.91 -6.83 8.23
N HIS A 92 1.89 -5.67 7.58
CA HIS A 92 2.45 -5.47 6.25
C HIS A 92 3.72 -4.65 6.30
N THR A 93 4.75 -5.08 5.59
CA THR A 93 5.97 -4.30 5.41
C THR A 93 5.72 -3.14 4.45
N ASP A 94 6.18 -1.94 4.82
CA ASP A 94 6.14 -0.79 3.93
C ASP A 94 7.29 -0.87 2.89
N ILE A 95 6.89 -1.06 1.64
CA ILE A 95 7.82 -1.11 0.50
C ILE A 95 8.27 0.28 0.03
N HIS A 96 7.68 1.36 0.56
CA HIS A 96 8.03 2.73 0.20
C HIS A 96 9.12 3.29 1.12
N ALA A 97 9.70 2.45 2.00
CA ALA A 97 10.75 2.82 2.94
C ALA A 97 10.42 4.05 3.82
N GLY A 98 9.15 4.26 4.13
CA GLY A 98 8.64 5.38 4.91
C GLY A 98 8.50 6.70 4.16
N GLU A 99 8.80 6.75 2.85
CA GLU A 99 8.78 8.00 2.07
C GLU A 99 7.37 8.61 1.93
N LEU A 100 6.32 7.78 2.01
CA LEU A 100 4.93 8.19 1.85
C LEU A 100 4.15 8.26 3.17
N GLY A 101 4.82 8.03 4.32
CA GLY A 101 4.16 7.96 5.63
C GLY A 101 3.40 6.65 5.87
N LEU A 102 2.51 6.65 6.85
CA LEU A 102 1.79 5.45 7.32
C LEU A 102 0.30 5.42 6.93
N ASP A 103 -0.18 6.43 6.19
CA ASP A 103 -1.55 6.51 5.69
C ASP A 103 -1.70 5.68 4.42
N CYS A 104 -1.44 4.37 4.53
CA CYS A 104 -1.47 3.42 3.41
C CYS A 104 -2.80 3.45 2.64
N GLN A 105 -3.90 3.76 3.34
CA GLN A 105 -5.26 3.84 2.82
C GLN A 105 -5.48 4.93 1.76
N ASN A 106 -4.56 5.89 1.64
CA ASN A 106 -4.65 6.95 0.62
C ASN A 106 -4.37 6.40 -0.79
N CYS A 107 -3.64 5.29 -0.89
CA CYS A 107 -3.28 4.67 -2.19
C CYS A 107 -3.68 3.19 -2.29
N HIS A 108 -3.73 2.49 -1.16
CA HIS A 108 -3.97 1.04 -1.11
C HIS A 108 -5.26 0.76 -0.36
N THR A 109 -5.95 -0.31 -0.74
CA THR A 109 -7.20 -0.69 -0.07
C THR A 109 -7.10 -2.11 0.47
N PRO A 110 -7.95 -2.49 1.43
CA PRO A 110 -8.06 -3.89 1.86
C PRO A 110 -8.40 -4.87 0.72
N ILE A 111 -8.80 -4.38 -0.46
CA ILE A 111 -9.11 -5.19 -1.65
C ILE A 111 -7.85 -5.45 -2.47
N SER A 112 -7.01 -4.43 -2.68
CA SER A 112 -5.83 -4.51 -3.55
C SER A 112 -4.77 -3.47 -3.16
N TRP A 113 -3.50 -3.87 -3.30
CA TRP A 113 -2.35 -2.96 -3.29
C TRP A 113 -2.19 -2.22 -4.63
N GLU A 114 -2.71 -2.78 -5.72
CA GLU A 114 -2.70 -2.15 -7.03
C GLU A 114 -3.99 -1.35 -7.22
N ASN A 115 -4.00 -0.11 -6.76
CA ASN A 115 -5.13 0.79 -6.98
C ASN A 115 -4.71 2.09 -7.68
N ARG A 116 -4.77 2.07 -9.02
CA ARG A 116 -4.29 3.18 -9.84
C ARG A 116 -5.17 4.43 -9.74
N PHE A 117 -6.43 4.31 -9.33
CA PHE A 117 -7.35 5.45 -9.26
C PHE A 117 -6.99 6.40 -8.11
N GLU A 118 -6.81 5.84 -6.90
CA GLU A 118 -6.45 6.58 -5.70
C GLU A 118 -5.05 7.20 -5.84
N VAL A 119 -4.09 6.46 -6.40
CA VAL A 119 -2.76 7.01 -6.72
C VAL A 119 -2.85 8.18 -7.70
N TRP A 120 -3.73 8.09 -8.70
CA TRP A 120 -3.97 9.19 -9.64
C TRP A 120 -4.56 10.42 -8.94
N GLU A 121 -5.52 10.21 -8.03
CA GLU A 121 -6.13 11.28 -7.22
C GLU A 121 -5.09 11.95 -6.31
N GLU A 122 -4.26 11.17 -5.63
CA GLU A 122 -3.15 11.68 -4.81
C GLU A 122 -2.19 12.52 -5.65
N HIS A 123 -1.79 12.04 -6.83
CA HIS A 123 -0.94 12.81 -7.74
C HIS A 123 -1.56 14.13 -8.17
N ASN A 124 -2.89 14.18 -8.36
CA ASN A 124 -3.61 15.39 -8.73
C ASN A 124 -3.55 16.49 -7.63
N MET A 125 -3.22 16.10 -6.40
CA MET A 125 -3.00 17.02 -5.27
C MET A 125 -1.52 17.43 -5.14
N THR A 126 -0.62 16.88 -5.95
CA THR A 126 0.80 17.22 -5.96
C THR A 126 1.15 18.25 -7.04
N ARG A 127 2.43 18.62 -7.12
CA ARG A 127 2.98 19.44 -8.21
C ARG A 127 3.12 18.71 -9.56
N PHE A 128 2.79 17.41 -9.63
CA PHE A 128 2.84 16.63 -10.87
C PHE A 128 1.56 15.81 -11.06
N PRO A 129 0.45 16.46 -11.46
CA PRO A 129 -0.78 15.77 -11.85
C PRO A 129 -0.52 14.83 -13.03
N LEU A 130 -1.02 13.60 -12.93
CA LEU A 130 -0.85 12.62 -14.00
C LEU A 130 -1.88 12.88 -15.10
N ILE A 131 -1.40 13.36 -16.25
CA ILE A 131 -2.21 13.70 -17.42
C ILE A 131 -1.60 13.12 -18.70
N GLY A 132 -2.45 12.89 -19.71
CA GLY A 132 -2.03 12.29 -20.98
C GLY A 132 -1.37 10.93 -20.75
N ILE A 133 -0.24 10.70 -21.41
CA ILE A 133 0.52 9.45 -21.28
C ILE A 133 0.99 9.17 -19.85
N HIS A 134 1.31 10.20 -19.05
CA HIS A 134 1.79 10.03 -17.67
C HIS A 134 0.75 9.37 -16.75
N ALA A 135 -0.54 9.41 -17.11
CA ALA A 135 -1.61 8.75 -16.36
C ALA A 135 -1.63 7.22 -16.53
N VAL A 136 -0.90 6.67 -17.52
CA VAL A 136 -0.99 5.24 -17.88
C VAL A 136 0.35 4.53 -17.92
N ILE A 137 1.47 5.22 -17.67
CA ILE A 137 2.78 4.59 -17.54
C ILE A 137 2.94 3.84 -16.22
N ASP A 138 3.92 2.97 -16.14
CA ASP A 138 4.27 2.26 -14.91
C ASP A 138 4.99 3.19 -13.92
N CYS A 139 4.79 2.95 -12.62
CA CYS A 139 5.33 3.79 -11.55
C CYS A 139 6.85 3.94 -11.66
N GLU A 140 7.53 2.84 -12.01
CA GLU A 140 8.97 2.72 -12.18
C GLU A 140 9.51 3.55 -13.34
N ALA A 141 8.65 3.98 -14.26
CA ALA A 141 9.06 4.90 -15.32
C ALA A 141 9.53 6.24 -14.72
N CYS A 142 8.99 6.66 -13.58
CA CYS A 142 9.36 7.90 -12.88
C CYS A 142 10.04 7.62 -11.53
N HIS A 143 9.45 6.75 -10.71
CA HIS A 143 9.92 6.39 -9.38
C HIS A 143 11.05 5.35 -9.47
N ARG A 144 12.25 5.83 -9.81
CA ARG A 144 13.48 5.03 -9.97
C ARG A 144 14.39 5.21 -8.76
N GLY A 145 15.14 4.18 -8.35
CA GLY A 145 16.13 4.33 -7.28
C GLY A 145 16.60 3.03 -6.62
N PRO A 146 17.69 3.06 -5.82
CA PRO A 146 18.29 1.89 -5.19
C PRO A 146 17.64 1.45 -3.87
N ALA A 147 16.92 2.35 -3.18
CA ALA A 147 15.95 1.98 -2.15
C ALA A 147 14.60 1.83 -2.85
N GLU A 148 13.87 0.73 -2.58
CA GLU A 148 12.60 0.24 -3.15
C GLU A 148 11.72 1.27 -3.92
N LYS A 149 12.28 1.84 -5.00
CA LYS A 149 11.81 3.02 -5.76
C LYS A 149 11.83 4.33 -4.93
N GLN A 150 12.39 5.40 -5.50
CA GLN A 150 12.33 6.74 -4.90
C GLN A 150 10.98 7.39 -5.23
N PHE A 151 10.14 7.62 -4.22
CA PHE A 151 8.80 8.20 -4.39
C PHE A 151 8.77 9.72 -4.23
N THR A 152 9.76 10.28 -3.55
CA THR A 152 9.85 11.70 -3.25
C THR A 152 10.96 12.41 -4.03
N ASN A 153 10.93 13.74 -4.08
CA ASN A 153 12.02 14.59 -4.60
C ASN A 153 12.38 14.41 -6.09
N LEU A 154 11.48 13.85 -6.91
CA LEU A 154 11.64 13.81 -8.37
C LEU A 154 11.47 15.20 -9.00
N PRO A 155 12.13 15.51 -10.14
CA PRO A 155 11.84 16.73 -10.87
C PRO A 155 10.38 16.73 -11.39
N ALA A 156 9.76 17.91 -11.48
CA ALA A 156 8.41 18.08 -12.05
C ALA A 156 8.42 18.88 -13.36
N THR A 157 9.57 19.38 -13.78
CA THR A 157 9.74 20.06 -15.07
C THR A 157 9.98 19.03 -16.16
N CYS A 158 9.55 19.33 -17.39
CA CYS A 158 9.65 18.41 -18.52
C CYS A 158 11.10 17.98 -18.75
N GLU A 159 12.04 18.94 -18.78
CA GLU A 159 13.45 18.68 -18.99
C GLU A 159 14.10 17.96 -17.81
N GLY A 160 13.53 18.02 -16.61
CA GLY A 160 14.06 17.26 -15.48
C GLY A 160 14.12 15.76 -15.75
N CYS A 161 13.20 15.25 -16.59
CA CYS A 161 13.20 13.86 -17.06
C CYS A 161 13.57 13.72 -18.54
N HIS A 162 13.08 14.62 -19.39
CA HIS A 162 13.15 14.54 -20.86
C HIS A 162 14.24 15.45 -21.46
N ASN A 163 15.30 15.79 -20.72
CA ASN A 163 16.40 16.58 -21.27
C ASN A 163 17.11 15.85 -22.42
N GLU A 164 17.29 14.54 -22.32
CA GLU A 164 17.92 13.76 -23.39
C GLU A 164 17.07 13.76 -24.67
N ASP A 165 15.74 13.61 -24.53
CA ASP A 165 14.80 13.73 -25.66
C ASP A 165 14.87 15.11 -26.31
N TYR A 166 14.96 16.18 -25.51
CA TYR A 166 15.14 17.54 -26.01
C TYR A 166 16.45 17.70 -26.80
N LEU A 167 17.58 17.19 -26.27
CA LEU A 167 18.89 17.31 -26.92
C LEU A 167 18.98 16.47 -28.21
N ASN A 168 18.28 15.33 -28.24
CA ASN A 168 18.35 14.38 -29.34
C ASN A 168 17.27 14.57 -30.40
N SER A 169 16.33 15.50 -30.22
CA SER A 169 15.30 15.77 -31.23
C SER A 169 15.92 16.18 -32.57
N LYS A 170 15.39 15.64 -33.68
CA LYS A 170 15.82 15.92 -35.05
C LYS A 170 14.69 16.43 -35.95
N ASN A 171 13.46 16.43 -35.46
CA ASN A 171 12.30 16.83 -36.25
C ASN A 171 11.25 17.56 -35.40
N PRO A 172 11.35 18.89 -35.24
CA PRO A 172 12.52 19.73 -35.60
C PRO A 172 13.68 19.55 -34.62
N ASP A 173 14.91 19.89 -35.04
CA ASP A 173 16.06 19.91 -34.13
C ASP A 173 15.94 21.10 -33.16
N HIS A 174 15.59 20.81 -31.90
CA HIS A 174 15.32 21.83 -30.89
C HIS A 174 16.55 22.66 -30.54
N LEU A 175 17.73 22.03 -30.51
CA LEU A 175 18.99 22.72 -30.25
C LEU A 175 19.32 23.66 -31.40
N LEU A 176 19.31 23.16 -32.64
CA LEU A 176 19.59 23.97 -33.82
C LEU A 176 18.56 25.09 -33.99
N ALA A 177 17.33 24.91 -33.54
CA ALA A 177 16.31 25.95 -33.58
C ALA A 177 16.42 26.98 -32.43
N GLY A 178 17.14 26.65 -31.36
CA GLY A 178 17.24 27.50 -30.17
C GLY A 178 15.92 27.60 -29.40
N PHE A 179 15.08 26.56 -29.45
CA PHE A 179 13.79 26.58 -28.74
C PHE A 179 13.99 26.52 -27.23
N GLU A 180 13.21 27.32 -26.50
CA GLU A 180 13.16 27.28 -25.04
C GLU A 180 12.54 25.95 -24.54
N LYS A 181 12.75 25.62 -23.27
CA LYS A 181 12.27 24.38 -22.65
C LYS A 181 10.82 24.45 -22.14
N GLN A 182 10.03 25.41 -22.63
CA GLN A 182 8.58 25.46 -22.41
C GLN A 182 7.90 24.50 -23.39
N CYS A 183 8.04 23.20 -23.11
CA CYS A 183 7.60 22.13 -24.01
C CYS A 183 6.11 22.25 -24.36
N GLU A 184 5.30 22.70 -23.41
CA GLU A 184 3.84 22.86 -23.51
C GLU A 184 3.38 23.91 -24.52
N MET A 185 4.29 24.79 -24.97
CA MET A 185 3.99 25.74 -26.04
C MET A 185 3.70 25.04 -27.38
N CYS A 186 4.26 23.85 -27.55
CA CYS A 186 4.20 23.06 -28.79
C CYS A 186 3.63 21.65 -28.56
N HIS A 187 3.91 21.04 -27.41
CA HIS A 187 3.50 19.68 -27.08
C HIS A 187 2.29 19.68 -26.13
N SER A 188 1.24 18.95 -26.50
CA SER A 188 0.05 18.84 -25.65
C SER A 188 0.30 17.93 -24.45
N LEU A 189 0.01 18.44 -23.26
CA LEU A 189 0.12 17.69 -22.00
C LEU A 189 -0.91 16.55 -21.87
N THR A 190 -2.00 16.60 -22.64
CA THR A 190 -3.07 15.59 -22.62
C THR A 190 -2.93 14.56 -23.73
N SER A 191 -1.92 14.70 -24.58
CA SER A 191 -1.67 13.74 -25.66
C SER A 191 -1.18 12.40 -25.12
N LEU A 192 -1.57 11.33 -25.80
CA LEU A 192 -1.03 9.98 -25.59
C LEU A 192 0.24 9.73 -26.41
N THR A 193 0.66 10.70 -27.23
CA THR A 193 1.86 10.62 -28.06
C THR A 193 2.62 11.94 -28.04
N TRP A 194 3.95 11.84 -28.04
CA TRP A 194 4.83 13.00 -28.21
C TRP A 194 5.03 13.39 -29.69
N GLN A 195 4.58 12.53 -30.60
CA GLN A 195 4.64 12.76 -32.03
C GLN A 195 3.52 13.74 -32.40
N HIS A 196 3.87 14.80 -33.13
CA HIS A 196 3.02 15.94 -33.53
C HIS A 196 2.90 17.05 -32.48
N ALA A 197 3.79 18.04 -32.61
CA ALA A 197 3.62 19.33 -31.98
C ALA A 197 2.59 20.18 -32.73
N GLN A 198 1.87 21.03 -32.01
CA GLN A 198 1.00 22.05 -32.57
C GLN A 198 1.41 23.40 -32.00
N TYR A 199 1.68 24.36 -32.88
CA TYR A 199 2.00 25.72 -32.49
C TYR A 199 1.30 26.71 -33.42
N THR A 200 0.69 27.73 -32.82
CA THR A 200 0.07 28.83 -33.56
C THR A 200 0.92 30.07 -33.37
N HIS A 201 1.44 30.60 -34.48
CA HIS A 201 2.21 31.84 -34.46
C HIS A 201 1.33 33.03 -34.02
N PRO A 202 1.92 34.04 -33.36
CA PRO A 202 1.18 35.23 -32.93
C PRO A 202 0.59 35.98 -34.11
N PHE A 203 -0.46 36.78 -33.86
CA PHE A 203 -1.09 37.61 -34.89
C PHE A 203 -0.16 38.65 -35.54
N SER A 204 0.98 38.95 -34.90
CA SER A 204 2.03 39.78 -35.49
C SER A 204 2.80 39.09 -36.62
N PHE A 205 2.78 37.75 -36.66
CA PHE A 205 3.44 36.95 -37.68
C PHE A 205 2.64 35.67 -38.04
N PRO A 206 1.41 35.81 -38.55
CA PRO A 206 0.58 34.65 -38.87
C PRO A 206 1.11 33.95 -40.13
N LEU A 207 1.30 32.63 -40.05
CA LEU A 207 1.62 31.83 -41.24
C LEU A 207 0.39 31.75 -42.14
N GLN A 208 0.56 32.02 -43.44
CA GLN A 208 -0.50 31.98 -44.44
C GLN A 208 -0.01 31.32 -45.73
N GLY A 209 -0.94 30.75 -46.51
CA GLY A 209 -0.65 30.13 -47.79
C GLY A 209 0.34 28.97 -47.65
N ALA A 210 1.37 28.95 -48.50
CA ALA A 210 2.37 27.87 -48.53
C ALA A 210 3.15 27.70 -47.21
N HIS A 211 3.25 28.74 -46.37
CA HIS A 211 3.97 28.68 -45.10
C HIS A 211 3.28 27.79 -44.06
N LEU A 212 1.97 27.52 -44.21
CA LEU A 212 1.24 26.63 -43.29
C LEU A 212 1.75 25.18 -43.29
N ASN A 213 2.42 24.76 -44.37
CA ASN A 213 2.97 23.42 -44.54
C ASN A 213 4.50 23.42 -44.59
N THR A 214 5.14 24.49 -44.12
CA THR A 214 6.61 24.61 -44.10
C THR A 214 7.16 24.07 -42.78
N GLU A 215 8.22 23.26 -42.86
CA GLU A 215 8.92 22.72 -41.69
C GLU A 215 9.49 23.85 -40.83
N CYS A 216 9.42 23.71 -39.50
CA CYS A 216 9.83 24.76 -38.55
C CYS A 216 11.27 25.23 -38.78
N ILE A 217 12.18 24.29 -39.07
CA ILE A 217 13.62 24.55 -39.27
C ILE A 217 13.91 25.41 -40.50
N ALA A 218 12.97 25.52 -41.46
CA ALA A 218 13.14 26.37 -42.63
C ALA A 218 13.26 27.86 -42.26
N CYS A 219 12.69 28.26 -41.11
CA CYS A 219 12.82 29.61 -40.56
C CYS A 219 13.56 29.63 -39.22
N HIS A 220 13.41 28.60 -38.38
CA HIS A 220 14.02 28.50 -37.07
C HIS A 220 15.34 27.69 -37.10
N SER A 221 16.37 28.12 -37.82
CA SER A 221 17.65 27.39 -37.98
C SER A 221 18.86 28.07 -37.32
N GLN A 222 18.66 28.80 -36.23
CA GLN A 222 19.70 29.59 -35.55
C GLN A 222 20.35 30.64 -36.48
N THR A 223 19.59 31.69 -36.82
CA THR A 223 20.11 33.07 -36.94
C THR A 223 18.93 34.04 -37.04
N TYR A 224 18.42 34.48 -35.90
CA TYR A 224 17.83 35.81 -35.80
C TYR A 224 18.68 36.60 -34.80
N THR A 225 19.77 37.17 -35.29
CA THR A 225 20.29 38.46 -34.79
C THR A 225 19.56 39.58 -35.49
#